data_AF-A0AAW7EXZ7-F1
#
_entry.id   AF-A0AAW7EXZ7-F1
#
_cell.length_a   1.000
_cell.length_b   1.000
_cell.length_c   1.000
_cell.angle_alpha   90.00
_cell.angle_beta   90.00
_cell.angle_gamma   90.00
#
_symmetry.space_group_name_H-M   'P 1'
#
loop_
_entity.id
_entity.type
_entity.pdbx_description
1 polymer ?
#
loop_
_entity_poly.entity_id
_entity_poly.type
_entity_poly.pdbx_seq_one_letter_code
_entity_poly.pdbx_strand_id
1 'polypeptide(L)'
;MDHKEWVDKLRWLSPEQIVQVHFGLQEDIKKFYKLRGEGDNLARAEHLCEQMIALSELAFPALRHAHDKRVEEYESLTGNKYPSEFYPPSHYGFSQLVVILKKRKDYERIEELREKMIKEGWRC
;
A
#
# COMPACT_ATOMS: atom_id res chain seq x y z
N MET A 1 12.88 -13.23 6.07
CA MET A 1 11.67 -13.04 6.90
C MET A 1 10.51 -13.10 5.94
N ASP A 2 9.52 -13.93 6.24
CA ASP A 2 8.33 -14.03 5.39
C ASP A 2 7.48 -12.75 5.50
N HIS A 3 6.76 -12.38 4.45
CA HIS A 3 5.92 -11.18 4.47
C HIS A 3 4.79 -11.30 5.48
N LYS A 4 4.24 -12.49 5.70
CA LYS A 4 3.21 -12.71 6.72
C LYS A 4 3.75 -12.49 8.13
N GLU A 5 4.91 -13.07 8.44
CA GLU A 5 5.58 -12.86 9.73
C GLU A 5 5.90 -11.38 9.98
N TRP A 6 6.26 -10.65 8.92
CA TRP A 6 6.50 -9.22 8.99
C TRP A 6 5.20 -8.44 9.26
N VAL A 7 4.10 -8.75 8.56
CA VAL A 7 2.79 -8.12 8.80
C VAL A 7 2.26 -8.41 10.21
N ASP A 8 2.42 -9.64 10.70
CA ASP A 8 1.98 -10.01 12.05
C ASP A 8 2.69 -9.18 13.13
N LYS A 9 3.95 -8.81 12.89
CA LYS A 9 4.70 -7.88 13.75
C LYS A 9 4.24 -6.43 13.65
N LEU A 10 3.36 -6.07 12.73
CA LEU A 10 2.85 -4.71 12.62
C LEU A 10 1.44 -4.57 13.20
N ARG A 11 0.78 -5.67 13.56
CA ARG A 11 -0.60 -5.66 14.07
C ARG A 11 -0.78 -4.87 15.37
N TRP A 12 0.29 -4.63 16.14
CA TRP A 12 0.25 -3.81 17.36
C TRP A 12 0.37 -2.30 17.10
N LEU A 13 0.67 -1.89 15.86
CA LEU A 13 0.82 -0.48 15.51
C LEU A 13 -0.54 0.22 15.45
N SER A 14 -0.56 1.52 15.75
CA SER A 14 -1.74 2.35 15.54
C SER A 14 -2.05 2.51 14.05
N PRO A 15 -3.30 2.86 13.68
CA PRO A 15 -3.65 3.20 12.31
C PRO A 15 -2.71 4.23 11.68
N GLU A 16 -2.34 5.29 12.41
CA GLU A 16 -1.42 6.32 11.92
C GLU A 16 -0.03 5.76 11.63
N GLN A 17 0.47 4.89 12.50
CA GLN A 17 1.76 4.23 12.28
C GLN A 17 1.72 3.30 11.07
N ILE A 18 0.64 2.55 10.86
CA ILE A 18 0.45 1.73 9.66
C ILE A 18 0.44 2.59 8.39
N VAL A 19 -0.26 3.74 8.42
CA VAL A 19 -0.28 4.69 7.31
C VAL A 19 1.12 5.24 7.02
N GLN A 20 1.91 5.54 8.06
CA GLN A 20 3.31 5.96 7.90
C GLN A 20 4.17 4.87 7.25
N VAL A 21 4.04 3.61 7.68
CA VAL A 21 4.76 2.48 7.05
C VAL A 21 4.35 2.33 5.59
N HIS A 22 3.06 2.41 5.27
CA HIS A 22 2.55 2.31 3.90
C HIS A 22 3.18 3.36 2.97
N PHE A 23 3.22 4.63 3.38
CA PHE A 23 3.84 5.69 2.58
C PHE A 23 5.36 5.66 2.62
N GLY A 24 5.98 5.19 3.70
CA GLY A 24 7.42 4.96 3.76
C GLY A 24 7.89 3.93 2.72
N LEU A 25 7.19 2.79 2.64
CA LEU A 25 7.43 1.78 1.61
C LEU A 25 7.28 2.35 0.21
N GLN A 26 6.26 3.18 -0.03
CA GLN A 26 6.09 3.83 -1.33
C GLN A 26 7.32 4.65 -1.73
N GLU A 27 7.86 5.47 -0.83
CA GLU A 27 9.04 6.29 -1.12
C GLU A 27 10.30 5.45 -1.32
N ASP A 28 10.46 4.37 -0.56
CA ASP A 28 11.58 3.42 -0.76
C ASP A 28 11.47 2.70 -2.10
N ILE A 29 10.27 2.25 -2.52
CA ILE A 29 10.06 1.65 -3.84
C ILE A 29 10.47 2.65 -4.93
N LYS A 30 10.02 3.91 -4.85
CA LYS A 30 10.38 4.95 -5.83
C LYS A 30 11.90 5.14 -5.90
N LYS A 31 12.57 5.19 -4.75
CA LYS A 31 14.03 5.34 -4.65
C LYS A 31 14.77 4.21 -5.33
N PHE A 32 14.47 2.96 -4.97
CA PHE A 32 15.15 1.79 -5.53
C PHE A 32 14.79 1.57 -7.01
N TYR A 33 13.53 1.75 -7.39
CA TYR A 33 13.11 1.56 -8.78
C TYR A 33 13.69 2.62 -9.73
N LYS A 34 13.97 3.84 -9.24
CA LYS A 34 14.70 4.85 -10.02
C LYS A 34 16.09 4.35 -10.42
N LEU A 35 16.77 3.63 -9.53
CA LEU A 35 18.12 3.06 -9.72
C LEU A 35 18.11 1.60 -10.20
N ARG A 36 16.97 1.10 -10.72
CA ARG A 36 16.78 -0.32 -11.11
C ARG A 36 17.79 -0.90 -12.10
N GLY A 37 18.55 -0.07 -12.82
CA GLY A 37 19.61 -0.51 -13.73
C GLY A 37 20.95 -0.78 -13.04
N GLU A 38 21.06 -0.48 -11.75
CA GLU A 38 22.29 -0.55 -10.97
C GLU A 38 22.16 -1.62 -9.88
N GLY A 39 23.14 -2.51 -9.78
CA GLY A 39 23.22 -3.50 -8.70
C GLY A 39 21.95 -4.31 -8.50
N ASP A 40 21.55 -4.47 -7.23
CA ASP A 40 20.38 -5.23 -6.78
C ASP A 40 19.12 -4.34 -6.60
N ASN A 41 19.14 -3.09 -7.08
CA ASN A 41 18.08 -2.13 -6.81
C ASN A 41 16.72 -2.56 -7.38
N LEU A 42 16.68 -3.25 -8.52
CA LEU A 42 15.42 -3.80 -9.06
C LEU A 42 14.83 -4.86 -8.13
N ALA A 43 15.65 -5.78 -7.64
CA ALA A 43 15.21 -6.84 -6.73
C ALA A 43 14.73 -6.26 -5.39
N ARG A 44 15.40 -5.20 -4.88
CA ARG A 44 14.95 -4.47 -3.70
C ARG A 44 13.61 -3.77 -3.93
N ALA A 45 13.45 -3.09 -5.05
CA ALA A 45 12.19 -2.43 -5.39
C ALA A 45 11.03 -3.44 -5.49
N GLU A 46 11.29 -4.60 -6.10
CA GLU A 46 10.32 -5.70 -6.17
C GLU A 46 9.95 -6.22 -4.78
N HIS A 47 10.93 -6.53 -3.94
CA HIS A 47 10.69 -6.99 -2.57
C HIS A 47 9.85 -5.98 -1.77
N LEU A 48 10.16 -4.69 -1.88
CA LEU A 48 9.39 -3.62 -1.23
C LEU A 48 7.96 -3.52 -1.78
N CYS A 49 7.75 -3.77 -3.08
CA CYS A 49 6.40 -3.84 -3.64
C CYS A 49 5.60 -4.99 -3.02
N GLU A 50 6.21 -6.17 -2.90
CA GLU A 50 5.58 -7.33 -2.27
C GLU A 50 5.29 -7.08 -0.78
N GLN A 51 6.20 -6.43 -0.05
CA GLN A 51 5.98 -6.02 1.34
C GLN A 51 4.81 -5.03 1.46
N MET A 52 4.73 -4.03 0.57
CA MET A 52 3.63 -3.06 0.56
C MET A 52 2.28 -3.74 0.28
N ILE A 53 2.26 -4.73 -0.63
CA ILE A 53 1.07 -5.55 -0.92
C ILE A 53 0.76 -6.50 0.24
N ALA A 54 1.73 -6.98 1.01
CA ALA A 54 1.43 -7.75 2.21
C ALA A 54 0.77 -6.86 3.28
N LEU A 55 1.27 -5.63 3.45
CA LEU A 55 0.72 -4.65 4.40
C LEU A 55 -0.72 -4.22 4.06
N SER A 56 -1.19 -4.43 2.83
CA SER A 56 -2.44 -3.86 2.34
C SER A 56 -3.68 -4.27 3.16
N GLU A 57 -3.66 -5.44 3.83
CA GLU A 57 -4.72 -5.88 4.75
C GLU A 57 -4.83 -4.97 5.99
N LEU A 58 -3.71 -4.39 6.45
CA LEU A 58 -3.66 -3.44 7.56
C LEU A 58 -3.79 -1.99 7.07
N ALA A 59 -3.21 -1.68 5.92
CA ALA A 59 -3.16 -0.32 5.39
C ALA A 59 -4.54 0.19 4.96
N PHE A 60 -5.38 -0.64 4.36
CA PHE A 60 -6.72 -0.21 3.94
C PHE A 60 -7.59 0.28 5.10
N PRO A 61 -7.83 -0.50 6.18
CA PRO A 61 -8.60 -0.02 7.31
C PRO A 61 -7.92 1.17 8.02
N ALA A 62 -6.59 1.20 8.07
CA ALA A 62 -5.87 2.32 8.66
C ALA A 62 -6.05 3.64 7.88
N LEU A 63 -6.01 3.59 6.55
CA LEU A 63 -6.29 4.73 5.68
C LEU A 63 -7.73 5.23 5.81
N ARG A 64 -8.69 4.30 5.93
CA ARG A 64 -10.09 4.64 6.20
C ARG A 64 -10.25 5.32 7.56
N HIS A 65 -9.62 4.79 8.61
CA HIS A 65 -9.63 5.41 9.94
C HIS A 65 -9.05 6.83 9.91
N ALA A 66 -7.90 7.02 9.24
CA ALA A 66 -7.30 8.34 9.08
C ALA A 66 -8.17 9.31 8.26
N HIS A 67 -8.95 8.81 7.30
CA HIS A 67 -9.96 9.60 6.62
C HIS A 67 -11.07 10.02 7.58
N ASP A 68 -11.70 9.06 8.27
CA ASP A 68 -12.86 9.31 9.11
C ASP A 68 -12.52 10.30 10.24
N LYS A 69 -11.35 10.16 10.86
CA LYS A 69 -10.83 11.13 11.83
C LYS A 69 -10.71 12.54 11.28
N ARG A 70 -10.20 12.72 10.05
CA ARG A 70 -10.12 14.04 9.40
C ARG A 70 -11.49 14.63 9.11
N VAL A 71 -12.46 13.79 8.76
CA VAL A 71 -13.85 14.23 8.52
C VAL A 71 -14.49 14.69 9.82
N GLU A 72 -14.33 13.94 10.91
CA GLU A 72 -14.81 14.30 12.25
C GLU A 72 -14.17 15.61 12.74
N GLU A 73 -12.84 15.75 12.58
CA GLU A 73 -12.12 16.99 12.92
C GLU A 73 -12.66 18.16 12.09
N TYR A 74 -12.82 18.00 10.78
CA TYR A 74 -13.34 19.05 9.90
C TYR A 74 -14.79 19.43 10.21
N GLU A 75 -15.65 18.45 10.51
CA GLU A 75 -17.04 18.67 10.92
C GLU A 75 -17.10 19.43 12.24
N SER A 76 -16.27 19.07 13.22
CA SER A 76 -16.22 19.76 14.52
C SER A 76 -15.82 21.24 14.38
N LEU A 77 -14.97 21.57 13.40
CA LEU A 77 -14.46 22.92 13.17
C LEU A 77 -15.38 23.78 12.29
N THR A 78 -16.13 23.17 11.37
CA THR A 78 -16.84 23.90 10.31
C THR A 78 -18.35 23.66 10.29
N GLY A 79 -18.85 22.66 11.02
CA GLY A 79 -20.23 22.18 10.94
C GLY A 79 -20.58 21.44 9.63
N ASN A 80 -19.60 21.24 8.75
CA ASN A 80 -19.79 20.58 7.45
C ASN A 80 -19.02 19.26 7.39
N LYS A 81 -19.61 18.23 6.79
CA LYS A 81 -18.91 16.96 6.52
C LYS A 81 -18.17 17.04 5.18
N TYR A 82 -16.85 17.16 5.21
CA TYR A 82 -16.04 17.14 4.00
C TYR A 82 -14.61 16.62 4.24
N PRO A 83 -14.05 15.79 3.33
CA PRO A 83 -14.74 15.04 2.27
C PRO A 83 -15.63 13.94 2.86
N SER A 84 -16.83 13.72 2.33
CA SER A 84 -17.80 12.79 2.95
C SER A 84 -17.54 11.31 2.65
N GLU A 85 -16.80 10.99 1.58
CA GLU A 85 -16.62 9.62 1.11
C GLU A 85 -15.13 9.25 1.06
N PHE A 86 -14.81 8.07 1.61
CA PHE A 86 -13.46 7.52 1.57
C PHE A 86 -13.13 6.96 0.18
N TYR A 87 -12.13 7.56 -0.45
CA TYR A 87 -11.50 7.04 -1.65
C TYR A 87 -10.08 6.56 -1.33
N PRO A 88 -9.79 5.25 -1.45
CA PRO A 88 -8.43 4.77 -1.25
C PRO A 88 -7.50 5.34 -2.33
N PRO A 89 -6.27 5.75 -1.97
CA PRO A 89 -5.28 6.15 -2.96
C PRO A 89 -4.90 4.96 -3.85
N SER A 90 -4.30 5.23 -5.01
CA SER A 90 -3.72 4.19 -5.84
C SER A 90 -2.61 3.44 -5.10
N HIS A 91 -2.64 2.10 -5.15
CA HIS A 91 -1.64 1.28 -4.46
C HIS A 91 -0.34 1.19 -5.26
N TYR A 92 0.61 2.10 -5.00
CA TYR A 92 1.84 2.24 -5.80
C TYR A 92 2.64 0.93 -5.96
N GLY A 93 2.84 0.18 -4.87
CA GLY A 93 3.57 -1.08 -4.92
C GLY A 93 2.91 -2.13 -5.81
N PHE A 94 1.58 -2.16 -5.87
CA PHE A 94 0.85 -3.06 -6.76
C PHE A 94 1.04 -2.63 -8.22
N SER A 95 0.81 -1.35 -8.52
CA SER A 95 1.00 -0.81 -9.87
C SER A 95 2.43 -1.03 -10.38
N GLN A 96 3.43 -0.82 -9.52
CA GLN A 96 4.83 -0.98 -9.88
C GLN A 96 5.22 -2.46 -10.06
N LEU A 97 4.72 -3.37 -9.22
CA LEU A 97 4.97 -4.80 -9.38
C LEU A 97 4.32 -5.35 -10.65
N VAL A 98 3.11 -4.89 -11.01
CA VAL A 98 2.46 -5.24 -12.29
C VAL A 98 3.36 -4.88 -13.47
N VAL A 99 4.03 -3.73 -13.46
CA VAL A 99 4.98 -3.34 -14.52
C VAL A 99 6.16 -4.31 -14.60
N ILE A 100 6.68 -4.77 -13.45
CA ILE A 100 7.80 -5.72 -13.38
C ILE A 100 7.36 -7.09 -13.90
N LEU A 101 6.23 -7.61 -13.41
CA LEU A 101 5.69 -8.92 -13.78
C LEU A 101 5.27 -8.99 -15.26
N LYS A 102 4.69 -7.92 -15.82
CA LYS A 102 4.40 -7.84 -17.27
C LYS A 102 5.64 -8.04 -18.13
N LYS A 103 6.79 -7.49 -17.73
CA LYS A 103 8.07 -7.70 -18.46
C LYS A 103 8.54 -9.14 -18.39
N ARG A 104 8.22 -9.85 -17.31
CA ARG A 104 8.50 -11.28 -17.12
C ARG A 104 7.42 -12.19 -17.71
N LYS A 105 6.32 -11.61 -18.22
CA LYS A 105 5.13 -12.30 -18.72
C LYS A 105 4.44 -13.17 -17.66
N ASP A 106 4.61 -12.81 -16.40
CA ASP A 106 3.99 -13.48 -15.27
C ASP A 106 2.60 -12.89 -15.00
N TYR A 107 1.65 -13.24 -15.87
CA TYR A 107 0.28 -12.72 -15.81
C TYR A 107 -0.57 -13.40 -14.75
N GLU A 108 -0.29 -14.68 -14.45
CA GLU A 108 -0.98 -15.43 -13.40
C GLU A 108 -0.78 -14.76 -12.05
N ARG A 109 0.47 -14.42 -11.69
CA ARG A 109 0.78 -13.70 -10.46
C ARG A 109 0.09 -12.34 -10.38
N ILE A 110 -0.06 -11.64 -11.51
CA ILE A 110 -0.75 -10.34 -11.54
C ILE A 110 -2.22 -10.49 -11.14
N GLU A 111 -2.89 -11.51 -11.65
CA GLU A 111 -4.31 -11.75 -11.33
C GLU A 111 -4.50 -12.21 -9.89
N GLU A 112 -3.64 -13.09 -9.35
CA GLU A 112 -3.66 -13.45 -7.93
C GLU A 112 -3.57 -12.22 -7.01
N LEU A 113 -2.62 -11.33 -7.32
CA LEU A 113 -2.44 -10.10 -6.56
C LEU A 113 -3.63 -9.16 -6.72
N ARG A 114 -4.20 -9.05 -7.93
CA ARG A 114 -5.40 -8.23 -8.18
C ARG A 114 -6.58 -8.73 -7.34
N GLU A 115 -6.85 -10.03 -7.34
CA GLU A 115 -7.94 -10.64 -6.58
C GLU A 115 -7.79 -10.37 -5.07
N LYS A 116 -6.57 -10.53 -4.54
CA LYS A 116 -6.26 -10.18 -3.15
C LYS A 116 -6.59 -8.71 -2.85
N MET A 117 -6.09 -7.80 -3.67
CA MET A 117 -6.26 -6.37 -3.44
C MET A 117 -7.74 -5.95 -3.51
N ILE A 118 -8.50 -6.51 -4.46
CA ILE A 118 -9.95 -6.31 -4.58
C ILE A 118 -10.67 -6.84 -3.32
N LYS A 119 -10.33 -8.04 -2.85
CA LYS A 119 -10.92 -8.63 -1.64
C LYS A 119 -10.69 -7.77 -0.40
N GLU A 120 -9.58 -7.06 -0.33
CA GLU A 120 -9.23 -6.14 0.76
C GLU A 120 -9.83 -4.73 0.60
N GLY A 121 -10.53 -4.46 -0.50
CA GLY A 121 -11.24 -3.21 -0.74
C GLY A 121 -10.49 -2.19 -1.61
N TRP A 122 -9.30 -2.53 -2.11
CA TRP A 122 -8.55 -1.66 -3.01
C TRP A 122 -9.14 -1.66 -4.42
N ARG A 123 -9.11 -0.50 -5.09
CA ARG A 123 -9.46 -0.35 -6.50
C ARG A 123 -8.17 -0.40 -7.32
N CYS A 124 -7.94 -1.48 -8.06
CA CYS A 124 -6.70 -1.79 -8.79
C CYS A 124 -6.95 -2.27 -10.21
#